data_AF-A0A6B0BP02-F1
#
_entry.id   AF-A0A6B0BP02-F1
#
_cell.length_a   1.000
_cell.length_b   1.000
_cell.length_c   1.000
_cell.angle_alpha   90.00
_cell.angle_beta   90.00
_cell.angle_gamma   90.00
#
_symmetry.space_group_name_H-M   'P 1'
#
loop_
_entity.id
_entity.type
_entity.pdbx_description
1 polymer ?
#
loop_
_entity_poly.entity_id
_entity_poly.type
_entity_poly.pdbx_seq_one_letter_code
_entity_poly.pdbx_strand_id
1 'polypeptide(L)'
;MENQHNSKYLTLLLIGLAVFIQQSSVIAGVNVSIADFITLLILVYLLFFANHLLKANHFLQFFIILYTYRMIITLCLLFFDDLIFITVKEVLASTVKYAFVVIYFYLGMIIFKLGNSKKVIVTSYIISSVTIGLFCIIAGLNKSPLLMKLLYFDEIRSKGLMNDPNYFAMTQIITLVLAYKYIHNYIFKVLACGILLWSLTTTGSKTAFIILIVLAIYFFIKKLFSRNAVSVVSMLVIMLILLCFTFYNIN
;
A
#
# COMPACT_ATOMS: atom_id res chain seq x y z
N MET A 1 -19.11 -27.23 -8.22
CA MET A 1 -18.06 -27.44 -7.22
C MET A 1 -16.84 -27.90 -7.97
N GLU A 2 -15.93 -26.99 -8.30
CA GLU A 2 -14.73 -27.29 -9.08
C GLU A 2 -13.52 -26.78 -8.29
N ASN A 3 -12.53 -27.65 -8.22
CA ASN A 3 -11.60 -27.77 -7.10
C ASN A 3 -10.76 -26.52 -6.83
N GLN A 4 -10.56 -26.29 -5.51
CA GLN A 4 -9.39 -25.74 -4.83
C GLN A 4 -8.11 -25.55 -5.67
N HIS A 5 -8.09 -24.64 -6.65
CA HIS A 5 -6.86 -24.20 -7.30
C HIS A 5 -6.10 -23.20 -6.42
N ASN A 6 -5.89 -23.55 -5.16
CA ASN A 6 -4.87 -22.92 -4.33
C ASN A 6 -3.58 -23.72 -4.50
N SER A 7 -3.02 -23.67 -5.71
CA SER A 7 -1.72 -24.29 -5.97
C SER A 7 -0.68 -23.66 -5.04
N LYS A 8 0.29 -24.47 -4.59
CA LYS A 8 1.40 -23.97 -3.79
C LYS A 8 2.12 -22.81 -4.50
N TYR A 9 2.17 -22.86 -5.83
CA TYR A 9 2.72 -21.81 -6.69
C TYR A 9 1.94 -20.50 -6.59
N LEU A 10 0.61 -20.52 -6.75
CA LEU A 10 -0.21 -19.31 -6.61
C LEU A 10 -0.05 -18.73 -5.20
N THR A 11 -0.06 -19.57 -4.17
CA THR A 11 0.14 -19.13 -2.78
C THR A 11 1.49 -18.42 -2.60
N LEU A 12 2.57 -18.97 -3.14
CA LEU A 12 3.90 -18.35 -3.10
C LEU A 12 3.93 -17.01 -3.84
N LEU A 13 3.32 -16.93 -5.03
CA LEU A 13 3.21 -15.69 -5.80
C LEU A 13 2.41 -14.62 -5.04
N LEU A 14 1.32 -15.00 -4.37
CA LEU A 14 0.51 -14.08 -3.56
C LEU A 14 1.27 -13.56 -2.33
N ILE A 15 2.05 -14.41 -1.68
CA ILE A 15 2.95 -13.99 -0.58
C ILE A 15 3.98 -13.00 -1.12
N GLY A 16 4.65 -13.35 -2.24
CA GLY A 16 5.62 -12.48 -2.90
C GLY A 16 5.01 -11.14 -3.28
N LEU A 17 3.82 -11.13 -3.89
CA LEU A 17 3.08 -9.92 -4.23
C LEU A 17 2.82 -9.06 -2.99
N ALA A 18 2.31 -9.65 -1.91
CA ALA A 18 1.98 -8.95 -0.68
C ALA A 18 3.21 -8.30 -0.01
N VAL A 19 4.38 -8.93 -0.11
CA VAL A 19 5.65 -8.39 0.40
C VAL A 19 6.18 -7.30 -0.52
N PHE A 20 6.33 -7.58 -1.81
CA PHE A 20 7.02 -6.70 -2.75
C PHE A 20 6.16 -5.53 -3.22
N ILE A 21 4.84 -5.55 -3.02
CA ILE A 21 4.00 -4.35 -3.26
C ILE A 21 4.37 -3.22 -2.28
N GLN A 22 5.08 -3.55 -1.20
CA GLN A 22 5.62 -2.59 -0.23
C GLN A 22 7.05 -2.12 -0.60
N GLN A 23 7.55 -2.50 -1.79
CA GLN A 23 8.87 -2.16 -2.30
C GLN A 23 8.76 -1.39 -3.62
N SER A 24 9.46 -0.26 -3.70
CA SER A 24 9.56 0.56 -4.91
C SER A 24 10.89 1.29 -4.93
N SER A 25 11.60 1.25 -6.06
CA SER A 25 12.84 2.01 -6.27
C SER A 25 12.75 2.83 -7.55
N VAL A 26 13.48 3.95 -7.61
CA VAL A 26 13.59 4.76 -8.82
C VAL A 26 14.86 4.36 -9.55
N ILE A 27 14.72 3.76 -10.72
CA ILE A 27 15.84 3.36 -11.59
C ILE A 27 15.69 4.13 -12.91
N ALA A 28 16.71 4.91 -13.29
CA ALA A 28 16.73 5.71 -14.52
C ALA A 28 15.52 6.67 -14.70
N GLY A 29 14.98 7.18 -13.58
CA GLY A 29 13.81 8.07 -13.54
C GLY A 29 12.46 7.35 -13.58
N VAL A 30 12.44 6.02 -13.57
CA VAL A 30 11.22 5.21 -13.57
C VAL A 30 11.08 4.48 -12.24
N ASN A 31 9.87 4.46 -11.69
CA ASN A 31 9.58 3.65 -10.50
C ASN A 31 9.48 2.20 -10.95
N VAL A 32 10.32 1.34 -10.40
CA VAL A 32 10.35 -0.09 -10.65
C VAL A 32 10.05 -0.81 -9.36
N SER A 33 9.11 -1.75 -9.41
CA SER A 33 8.79 -2.63 -8.30
C SER A 33 8.96 -4.08 -8.72
N ILE A 34 9.49 -4.90 -7.81
CA ILE A 34 9.50 -6.36 -8.00
C ILE A 34 8.06 -6.91 -8.07
N ALA A 35 7.10 -6.22 -7.44
CA ALA A 35 5.69 -6.58 -7.53
C ALA A 35 5.15 -6.51 -8.97
N ASP A 36 5.66 -5.62 -9.82
CA ASP A 36 5.20 -5.49 -11.21
C ASP A 36 5.50 -6.78 -11.98
N PHE A 37 6.70 -7.35 -11.76
CA PHE A 37 7.08 -8.64 -12.33
C PHE A 37 6.23 -9.80 -11.78
N ILE A 38 6.02 -9.86 -10.46
CA ILE A 38 5.20 -10.91 -9.82
C ILE A 38 3.74 -10.83 -10.31
N THR A 39 3.22 -9.62 -10.50
CA THR A 39 1.89 -9.35 -11.04
C THR A 39 1.72 -9.95 -12.42
N LEU A 40 2.72 -9.81 -13.31
CA LEU A 40 2.70 -10.46 -14.62
C LEU A 40 2.72 -11.99 -14.50
N LEU A 41 3.52 -12.55 -13.59
CA LEU A 41 3.53 -14.01 -13.36
C LEU A 41 2.17 -14.54 -12.89
N ILE A 42 1.49 -13.80 -12.00
CA ILE A 42 0.13 -14.15 -11.54
C ILE A 42 -0.85 -14.08 -12.72
N LEU A 43 -0.76 -13.04 -13.56
CA LEU A 43 -1.62 -12.91 -14.73
C LEU A 43 -1.43 -14.08 -15.70
N VAL A 44 -0.18 -14.46 -15.99
CA VAL A 44 0.16 -15.64 -16.81
C VAL A 44 -0.42 -16.91 -16.19
N TYR A 45 -0.23 -17.11 -14.88
CA TYR A 45 -0.80 -18.26 -14.17
C TYR A 45 -2.34 -18.32 -14.32
N LEU A 46 -3.03 -17.18 -14.15
CA LEU A 46 -4.49 -17.12 -14.29
C LEU A 46 -4.92 -17.38 -15.75
N LEU A 47 -4.17 -16.90 -16.74
CA LEU A 47 -4.48 -17.15 -18.15
C LEU A 47 -4.42 -18.64 -18.51
N PHE A 48 -3.43 -19.37 -17.99
CA PHE A 48 -3.27 -20.80 -18.30
C PHE A 48 -4.17 -21.71 -17.45
N PHE A 49 -4.35 -21.39 -16.16
CA PHE A 49 -4.98 -22.31 -15.21
C PHE A 49 -6.36 -21.86 -14.71
N ALA A 50 -6.75 -20.61 -14.94
CA ALA A 50 -8.00 -20.06 -14.41
C ALA A 50 -8.63 -18.99 -15.33
N ASN A 51 -8.58 -19.21 -16.65
CA ASN A 51 -9.04 -18.23 -17.64
C ASN A 51 -10.52 -17.81 -17.44
N HIS A 52 -11.34 -18.71 -16.88
CA HIS A 52 -12.75 -18.48 -16.62
C HIS A 52 -12.99 -17.36 -15.59
N LEU A 53 -11.97 -17.02 -14.79
CA LEU A 53 -11.99 -15.89 -13.86
C LEU A 53 -11.67 -14.57 -14.53
N LEU A 54 -10.97 -14.59 -15.68
CA LEU A 54 -10.58 -13.42 -16.47
C LEU A 54 -11.72 -12.96 -17.38
N LYS A 55 -12.94 -12.85 -16.84
CA LYS A 55 -14.06 -12.30 -17.59
C LYS A 55 -13.94 -10.78 -17.68
N ALA A 56 -14.08 -10.24 -18.89
CA ALA A 56 -14.21 -8.81 -19.11
C ALA A 56 -15.47 -8.30 -18.40
N ASN A 57 -15.27 -7.58 -17.30
CA ASN A 57 -16.35 -6.95 -16.54
C ASN A 57 -16.48 -5.47 -16.98
N HIS A 58 -17.61 -4.83 -16.68
CA HIS A 58 -17.84 -3.40 -16.93
C HIS A 58 -16.72 -2.52 -16.35
N PHE A 59 -16.11 -2.92 -15.23
CA PHE A 59 -14.94 -2.25 -14.68
C PHE A 59 -13.73 -2.28 -15.62
N LEU A 60 -13.42 -3.45 -16.20
CA LEU A 60 -12.29 -3.58 -17.14
C LEU A 60 -12.57 -2.75 -18.40
N GLN A 61 -13.82 -2.76 -18.89
CA GLN A 61 -14.24 -1.92 -20.02
C GLN A 61 -14.06 -0.43 -19.70
N PHE A 62 -14.48 0.02 -18.52
CA PHE A 62 -14.27 1.40 -18.08
C PHE A 62 -12.79 1.79 -18.07
N PHE A 63 -11.91 0.95 -17.52
CA PHE A 63 -10.48 1.22 -17.51
C PHE A 63 -9.86 1.22 -18.91
N ILE A 64 -10.31 0.35 -19.81
CA ILE A 64 -9.87 0.36 -21.20
C ILE A 64 -10.31 1.66 -21.89
N ILE A 65 -11.56 2.09 -21.72
CA ILE A 65 -12.07 3.36 -22.27
C ILE A 65 -11.27 4.53 -21.72
N LEU A 66 -11.04 4.56 -20.40
CA LEU A 66 -10.27 5.63 -19.75
C LEU A 66 -8.82 5.65 -20.22
N TYR A 67 -8.20 4.48 -20.41
CA TYR A 67 -6.86 4.36 -20.98
C TYR A 67 -6.81 4.87 -22.42
N THR A 68 -7.74 4.43 -23.27
CA THR A 68 -7.82 4.86 -24.67
C THR A 68 -8.07 6.36 -24.76
N TYR A 69 -8.99 6.90 -23.97
CA TYR A 69 -9.25 8.34 -23.88
C TYR A 69 -7.97 9.10 -23.50
N ARG A 70 -7.28 8.65 -22.44
CA ARG A 70 -6.02 9.25 -22.00
C ARG A 70 -4.97 9.24 -23.11
N MET A 71 -4.80 8.11 -23.81
CA MET A 71 -3.84 7.97 -24.91
C MET A 71 -4.17 8.91 -26.07
N ILE A 72 -5.45 9.03 -26.45
CA ILE A 72 -5.89 9.96 -27.49
C ILE A 72 -5.55 11.40 -27.08
N ILE A 73 -5.90 11.82 -25.86
CA ILE A 73 -5.59 13.18 -25.38
C ILE A 73 -4.08 13.43 -25.34
N THR A 74 -3.28 12.46 -24.86
CA THR A 74 -1.81 12.61 -24.85
C THR A 74 -1.23 12.73 -26.25
N LEU A 75 -1.74 11.97 -27.23
CA LEU A 75 -1.33 12.10 -28.63
C LEU A 75 -1.76 13.45 -29.20
N CYS A 76 -2.98 13.92 -28.92
CA CYS A 76 -3.43 15.24 -29.35
C CYS A 76 -2.53 16.35 -28.81
N LEU A 77 -2.20 16.33 -27.51
CA LEU A 77 -1.29 17.33 -26.92
C LEU A 77 0.11 17.27 -27.54
N LEU A 78 0.62 16.07 -27.84
CA LEU A 78 1.96 15.92 -28.41
C LEU A 78 2.06 16.43 -29.86
N PHE A 79 0.96 16.42 -30.62
CA PHE A 79 0.95 16.85 -32.02
C PHE A 79 0.36 18.25 -32.27
N PHE A 80 -0.46 18.77 -31.36
CA PHE A 80 -1.20 20.03 -31.57
C PHE A 80 -0.84 21.15 -30.59
N ASP A 81 0.05 20.91 -29.62
CA ASP A 81 0.45 21.92 -28.65
C ASP A 81 1.96 22.18 -28.71
N ASP A 82 2.34 23.28 -29.38
CA ASP A 82 3.73 23.72 -29.53
C ASP A 82 4.32 24.25 -28.20
N LEU A 83 3.50 24.44 -27.15
CA LEU A 83 3.94 24.97 -25.86
C LEU A 83 4.43 23.89 -24.90
N ILE A 84 4.06 22.63 -25.10
CA ILE A 84 4.36 21.53 -24.17
C ILE A 84 5.37 20.57 -24.79
N PHE A 85 6.64 20.70 -24.39
CA PHE A 85 7.67 19.73 -24.72
C PHE A 85 7.51 18.45 -23.89
N ILE A 86 6.85 17.43 -24.46
CA ILE A 86 6.74 16.10 -23.87
C ILE A 86 7.66 15.14 -24.61
N THR A 87 8.51 14.41 -23.89
CA THR A 87 9.34 13.38 -24.52
C THR A 87 8.56 12.07 -24.71
N VAL A 88 8.84 11.34 -25.80
CA VAL A 88 8.26 10.00 -26.05
C VAL A 88 8.54 9.05 -24.87
N LYS A 89 9.69 9.20 -24.21
CA LYS A 89 10.07 8.43 -23.02
C LYS A 89 9.08 8.62 -21.88
N GLU A 90 8.63 9.84 -21.60
CA GLU A 90 7.69 10.15 -20.53
C GLU A 90 6.28 9.62 -20.84
N VAL A 91 5.86 9.73 -22.10
CA VAL A 91 4.59 9.15 -22.56
C VAL A 91 4.60 7.64 -22.37
N LEU A 92 5.65 6.94 -22.82
CA LEU A 92 5.76 5.49 -22.64
C LEU A 92 5.81 5.09 -21.16
N ALA A 93 6.61 5.78 -20.35
CA ALA A 93 6.73 5.49 -18.92
C ALA A 93 5.39 5.67 -18.18
N SER A 94 4.65 6.75 -18.47
CA SER A 94 3.33 7.01 -17.86
C SER A 94 2.26 6.01 -18.35
N THR A 95 2.39 5.51 -19.57
CA THR A 95 1.52 4.51 -20.19
C THR A 95 1.69 3.14 -19.55
N VAL A 96 2.93 2.69 -19.43
CA VAL A 96 3.25 1.43 -18.74
C VAL A 96 2.78 1.48 -17.29
N LYS A 97 3.05 2.57 -16.56
CA LYS A 97 2.59 2.71 -15.16
C LYS A 97 1.08 2.59 -15.03
N TYR A 98 0.32 3.20 -15.92
CA TYR A 98 -1.14 3.12 -15.87
C TYR A 98 -1.65 1.73 -16.23
N ALA A 99 -1.05 1.05 -17.21
CA ALA A 99 -1.40 -0.33 -17.51
C ALA A 99 -1.21 -1.22 -16.27
N PHE A 100 -0.13 -1.05 -15.52
CA PHE A 100 0.07 -1.75 -14.25
C PHE A 100 -1.01 -1.41 -13.21
N VAL A 101 -1.42 -0.15 -13.07
CA VAL A 101 -2.54 0.23 -12.17
C VAL A 101 -3.81 -0.54 -12.51
N VAL A 102 -4.16 -0.64 -13.80
CA VAL A 102 -5.33 -1.41 -14.25
C VAL A 102 -5.16 -2.90 -13.95
N ILE A 103 -3.98 -3.47 -14.21
CA ILE A 103 -3.68 -4.88 -13.94
C ILE A 103 -3.77 -5.17 -12.43
N TYR A 104 -3.16 -4.35 -11.57
CA TYR A 104 -3.23 -4.50 -10.11
C TYR A 104 -4.67 -4.46 -9.62
N PHE A 105 -5.46 -3.50 -10.11
CA PHE A 105 -6.86 -3.38 -9.72
C PHE A 105 -7.68 -4.61 -10.14
N TYR A 106 -7.50 -5.06 -11.39
CA TYR A 106 -8.19 -6.20 -11.94
C TYR A 106 -7.82 -7.51 -11.22
N LEU A 107 -6.52 -7.74 -11.00
CA LEU A 107 -6.04 -8.89 -10.22
C LEU A 107 -6.55 -8.83 -8.77
N GLY A 108 -6.57 -7.66 -8.15
CA GLY A 108 -7.15 -7.48 -6.82
C GLY A 108 -8.60 -7.95 -6.77
N MET A 109 -9.44 -7.56 -7.74
CA MET A 109 -10.83 -8.04 -7.80
C MET A 109 -10.95 -9.55 -7.94
N ILE A 110 -10.07 -10.19 -8.71
CA ILE A 110 -10.08 -11.65 -8.92
C ILE A 110 -9.60 -12.39 -7.67
N ILE A 111 -8.47 -11.97 -7.11
CA ILE A 111 -7.84 -12.62 -5.95
C ILE A 111 -8.77 -12.57 -4.74
N PHE A 112 -9.52 -11.48 -4.55
CA PHE A 112 -10.46 -11.39 -3.44
C PHE A 112 -11.72 -12.27 -3.61
N LYS A 113 -11.99 -12.77 -4.82
CA LYS A 113 -13.04 -13.78 -5.08
C LYS A 113 -12.52 -15.22 -4.94
N LEU A 114 -11.20 -15.41 -4.96
CA LEU A 114 -10.55 -16.71 -4.83
C LEU A 114 -10.42 -17.12 -3.36
N GLY A 115 -11.41 -17.86 -2.85
CA GLY A 115 -11.39 -18.60 -1.57
C GLY A 115 -10.41 -18.10 -0.51
N ASN A 116 -9.36 -18.89 -0.23
CA ASN A 116 -8.38 -18.61 0.82
C ASN A 116 -7.27 -17.61 0.39
N SER A 117 -7.20 -17.21 -0.88
CA SER A 117 -6.18 -16.29 -1.41
C SER A 117 -6.25 -14.91 -0.76
N LYS A 118 -7.47 -14.44 -0.42
CA LYS A 118 -7.68 -13.23 0.38
C LYS A 118 -6.96 -13.29 1.73
N LYS A 119 -7.11 -14.40 2.45
CA LYS A 119 -6.49 -14.58 3.76
C LYS A 119 -4.97 -14.52 3.62
N VAL A 120 -4.41 -15.27 2.66
CA VAL A 120 -2.97 -15.31 2.38
C VAL A 120 -2.41 -13.91 2.13
N ILE A 121 -2.94 -13.17 1.15
CA ILE A 121 -2.47 -11.80 0.84
C ILE A 121 -2.52 -10.92 2.07
N VAL A 122 -3.67 -10.86 2.76
CA VAL A 122 -3.85 -9.94 3.88
C VAL A 122 -2.90 -10.28 5.02
N THR A 123 -2.74 -11.58 5.36
CA THR A 123 -1.81 -11.98 6.42
C THR A 123 -0.36 -11.69 6.05
N SER A 124 0.05 -11.98 4.81
CA SER A 124 1.41 -11.73 4.35
C SER A 124 1.73 -10.25 4.30
N TYR A 125 0.79 -9.42 3.83
CA TYR A 125 0.92 -7.97 3.77
C TYR A 125 1.07 -7.37 5.18
N ILE A 126 0.30 -7.86 6.15
CA ILE A 126 0.41 -7.41 7.56
C ILE A 126 1.78 -7.80 8.13
N ILE A 127 2.19 -9.06 7.98
CA ILE A 127 3.46 -9.54 8.52
C ILE A 127 4.64 -8.79 7.90
N SER A 128 4.64 -8.57 6.58
CA SER A 128 5.70 -7.83 5.91
C SER A 128 5.75 -6.36 6.33
N SER A 129 4.60 -5.69 6.44
CA SER A 129 4.58 -4.27 6.81
C SER A 129 5.01 -4.05 8.26
N VAL A 130 4.60 -4.95 9.18
CA VAL A 130 5.03 -4.91 10.58
C VAL A 130 6.54 -5.18 10.69
N THR A 131 7.08 -6.15 9.94
CA THR A 131 8.52 -6.44 9.96
C THR A 131 9.34 -5.31 9.37
N ILE A 132 8.94 -4.71 8.24
CA ILE A 132 9.59 -3.52 7.68
C ILE A 132 9.51 -2.35 8.67
N GLY A 133 8.34 -2.12 9.28
CA GLY A 133 8.16 -1.08 10.30
C GLY A 133 9.07 -1.25 11.51
N LEU A 134 9.23 -2.50 11.98
CA LEU A 134 10.17 -2.83 13.06
C LEU A 134 11.62 -2.55 12.66
N PHE A 135 12.04 -2.92 11.44
CA PHE A 135 13.38 -2.62 10.95
C PHE A 135 13.63 -1.11 10.85
N CYS A 136 12.64 -0.30 10.45
CA CYS A 136 12.77 1.15 10.47
C CYS A 136 13.00 1.68 11.89
N ILE A 137 12.25 1.20 12.89
CA ILE A 137 12.44 1.61 14.29
C ILE A 137 13.84 1.24 14.79
N ILE A 138 14.28 0.01 14.54
CA ILE A 138 15.62 -0.46 14.94
C ILE A 138 16.71 0.38 14.25
N ALA A 139 16.55 0.67 12.96
CA ALA A 139 17.46 1.51 12.21
C ALA A 139 17.55 2.93 12.79
N GLY A 140 16.42 3.53 13.15
CA GLY A 140 16.37 4.86 13.78
C GLY A 140 17.03 4.91 15.16
N LEU A 141 16.92 3.85 15.96
CA LEU A 141 17.54 3.77 17.29
C LEU A 141 19.05 3.53 17.22
N ASN A 142 19.49 2.59 16.37
CA ASN A 142 20.89 2.17 16.28
C ASN A 142 21.73 3.03 15.33
N LYS A 143 21.09 3.82 14.46
CA LYS A 143 21.73 4.62 13.40
C LYS A 143 22.76 3.85 12.58
N SER A 144 22.49 2.56 12.31
CA SER A 144 23.39 1.72 11.51
C SER A 144 23.49 2.26 10.07
N PRO A 145 24.70 2.54 9.54
CA PRO A 145 24.85 3.16 8.22
C PRO A 145 24.16 2.39 7.09
N LEU A 146 24.22 1.05 7.14
CA LEU A 146 23.62 0.18 6.12
C LEU A 146 22.09 0.24 6.16
N LEU A 147 21.50 0.20 7.35
CA LEU A 147 20.04 0.27 7.51
C LEU A 147 19.50 1.67 7.21
N MET A 148 20.23 2.73 7.58
CA MET A 148 19.84 4.11 7.27
C MET A 148 19.84 4.33 5.75
N LYS A 149 20.86 3.88 5.03
CA LYS A 149 20.91 3.98 3.56
C LYS A 149 19.76 3.26 2.87
N LEU A 150 19.36 2.10 3.39
CA LEU A 150 18.28 1.29 2.82
C LEU A 150 16.89 1.83 3.17
N LEU A 151 16.63 2.12 4.44
CA LEU A 151 15.29 2.34 5.00
C LEU A 151 14.95 3.81 5.24
N TYR A 152 15.90 4.72 5.11
CA TYR A 152 15.70 6.16 5.33
C TYR A 152 15.95 6.98 4.06
N PHE A 153 15.28 8.12 4.02
CA PHE A 153 15.48 9.22 3.09
C PHE A 153 16.24 10.32 3.84
N ASP A 154 17.38 10.73 3.28
CA ASP A 154 18.31 11.72 3.86
C ASP A 154 18.65 11.48 5.33
N GLU A 155 18.71 10.22 5.76
CA GLU A 155 19.00 9.79 7.13
C GLU A 155 18.07 10.34 8.24
N ILE A 156 16.98 11.02 7.86
CA ILE A 156 16.07 11.67 8.82
C ILE A 156 14.69 10.99 8.80
N ARG A 157 14.16 10.70 7.60
CA ARG A 157 12.78 10.22 7.43
C ARG A 157 12.76 8.78 6.98
N SER A 158 12.06 7.91 7.69
CA SER A 158 11.94 6.52 7.25
C SER A 158 11.07 6.40 5.99
N LYS A 159 11.59 5.68 4.99
CA LYS A 159 10.92 5.31 3.74
C LYS A 159 10.68 3.80 3.62
N GLY A 160 11.14 3.00 4.57
CA GLY A 160 11.04 1.54 4.49
C GLY A 160 11.68 1.02 3.19
N LEU A 161 10.97 0.15 2.48
CA LEU A 161 11.40 -0.32 1.15
C LEU A 161 10.82 0.51 0.00
N MET A 162 10.17 1.63 0.29
CA MET A 162 9.64 2.57 -0.70
C MET A 162 10.66 3.62 -1.09
N ASN A 163 10.39 4.28 -2.21
CA ASN A 163 11.17 5.42 -2.68
C ASN A 163 10.82 6.73 -1.96
N ASP A 164 9.65 6.84 -1.32
CA ASP A 164 9.19 8.05 -0.65
C ASP A 164 8.63 7.75 0.77
N PRO A 165 8.99 8.55 1.79
CA PRO A 165 8.46 8.41 3.16
C PRO A 165 6.94 8.49 3.28
N ASN A 166 6.25 9.27 2.44
CA ASN A 166 4.80 9.39 2.47
C ASN A 166 4.11 8.14 1.89
N TYR A 167 4.70 7.49 0.88
CA TYR A 167 4.20 6.20 0.40
C TYR A 167 4.36 5.13 1.46
N PHE A 168 5.51 5.10 2.13
CA PHE A 168 5.70 4.21 3.27
C PHE A 168 4.69 4.48 4.38
N ALA A 169 4.48 5.74 4.76
CA ALA A 169 3.46 6.10 5.76
C ALA A 169 2.05 5.62 5.36
N MET A 170 1.68 5.76 4.09
CA MET A 170 0.40 5.25 3.60
C MET A 170 0.30 3.72 3.73
N THR A 171 1.36 2.98 3.40
CA THR A 171 1.37 1.52 3.58
C THR A 171 1.16 1.13 5.04
N GLN A 172 1.80 1.83 5.99
CA GLN A 172 1.67 1.57 7.43
C GLN A 172 0.25 1.91 7.94
N ILE A 173 -0.39 2.98 7.45
CA ILE A 173 -1.80 3.30 7.79
C ILE A 173 -2.75 2.21 7.28
N ILE A 174 -2.60 1.78 6.02
CA ILE A 174 -3.42 0.69 5.47
C ILE A 174 -3.23 -0.57 6.31
N THR A 175 -1.99 -0.92 6.64
CA THR A 175 -1.69 -2.07 7.49
C THR A 175 -2.30 -1.93 8.87
N LEU A 176 -2.29 -0.74 9.48
CA LEU A 176 -2.87 -0.51 10.80
C LEU A 176 -4.36 -0.87 10.81
N VAL A 177 -5.11 -0.44 9.79
CA VAL A 177 -6.53 -0.77 9.64
C VAL A 177 -6.73 -2.27 9.43
N LEU A 178 -5.90 -2.90 8.59
CA LEU A 178 -5.97 -4.34 8.32
C LEU A 178 -5.61 -5.17 9.57
N ALA A 179 -4.55 -4.81 10.28
CA ALA A 179 -4.09 -5.48 11.49
C ALA A 179 -5.16 -5.43 12.58
N TYR A 180 -5.76 -4.26 12.82
CA TYR A 180 -6.83 -4.11 13.79
C TYR A 180 -8.05 -5.00 13.49
N LYS A 181 -8.42 -5.08 12.20
CA LYS A 181 -9.58 -5.85 11.73
C LYS A 181 -9.36 -7.36 11.68
N TYR A 182 -8.19 -7.81 11.22
CA TYR A 182 -7.97 -9.22 10.86
C TYR A 182 -7.12 -10.01 11.87
N ILE A 183 -6.32 -9.36 12.72
CA ILE A 183 -5.63 -10.07 13.81
C ILE A 183 -6.64 -10.35 14.92
N HIS A 184 -6.80 -11.62 15.29
CA HIS A 184 -7.76 -12.02 16.33
C HIS A 184 -7.12 -12.03 17.72
N ASN A 185 -5.87 -12.48 17.82
CA ASN A 185 -5.14 -12.51 19.09
C ASN A 185 -4.85 -11.08 19.58
N TYR A 186 -5.30 -10.76 20.78
CA TYR A 186 -5.17 -9.43 21.37
C TYR A 186 -3.71 -8.98 21.52
N ILE A 187 -2.82 -9.87 21.98
CA ILE A 187 -1.40 -9.56 22.21
C ILE A 187 -0.73 -9.21 20.89
N PHE A 188 -0.87 -10.06 19.87
CA PHE A 188 -0.29 -9.80 18.54
C PHE A 188 -0.89 -8.56 17.88
N LYS A 189 -2.18 -8.28 18.11
CA LYS A 189 -2.83 -7.07 17.60
C LYS A 189 -2.21 -5.82 18.20
N VAL A 190 -2.07 -5.78 19.53
CA VAL A 190 -1.48 -4.63 20.23
C VAL A 190 -0.02 -4.43 19.81
N LEU A 191 0.77 -5.49 19.75
CA LEU A 191 2.17 -5.42 19.29
C LEU A 191 2.28 -4.91 17.85
N ALA A 192 1.52 -5.50 16.93
CA ALA A 192 1.51 -5.06 15.53
C ALA A 192 1.10 -3.59 15.42
N CYS A 193 -0.04 -3.20 16.00
CA CYS A 193 -0.49 -1.80 15.96
C CYS A 193 0.53 -0.84 16.60
N GLY A 194 1.18 -1.23 17.69
CA GLY A 194 2.23 -0.43 18.34
C GLY A 194 3.43 -0.21 17.42
N ILE A 195 3.93 -1.27 16.77
CA ILE A 195 5.02 -1.18 15.78
C ILE A 195 4.61 -0.28 14.61
N LEU A 196 3.41 -0.44 14.08
CA LEU A 196 2.92 0.35 12.94
C LEU A 196 2.82 1.84 13.30
N LEU A 197 2.24 2.17 14.46
CA LEU A 197 2.14 3.55 14.94
C LEU A 197 3.51 4.18 15.21
N TRP A 198 4.44 3.44 15.80
CA TRP A 198 5.80 3.96 16.02
C TRP A 198 6.55 4.12 14.69
N SER A 199 6.43 3.17 13.76
CA SER A 199 7.03 3.32 12.44
C SER A 199 6.47 4.54 11.69
N LEU A 200 5.19 4.88 11.86
CA LEU A 200 4.59 6.08 11.29
C LEU A 200 5.23 7.37 11.79
N THR A 201 5.58 7.44 13.07
CA THR A 201 6.23 8.65 13.62
C THR A 201 7.61 8.87 13.00
N THR A 202 8.34 7.79 12.69
CA THR A 202 9.66 7.88 12.04
C THR A 202 9.62 8.40 10.60
N THR A 203 8.45 8.44 9.96
CA THR A 203 8.32 8.95 8.56
C THR A 203 8.35 10.48 8.48
N GLY A 204 8.07 11.16 9.60
CA GLY A 204 7.89 12.62 9.63
C GLY A 204 6.77 13.14 8.71
N SER A 205 5.82 12.30 8.30
CA SER A 205 4.79 12.66 7.34
C SER A 205 3.61 13.37 8.00
N LYS A 206 3.51 14.70 7.83
CA LYS A 206 2.39 15.51 8.34
C LYS A 206 1.04 15.02 7.80
N THR A 207 0.98 14.63 6.53
CA THR A 207 -0.24 14.10 5.90
C THR A 207 -0.67 12.78 6.53
N ALA A 208 0.27 11.89 6.85
CA ALA A 208 -0.04 10.65 7.55
C ALA A 208 -0.66 10.89 8.93
N PHE A 209 -0.17 11.88 9.67
CA PHE A 209 -0.76 12.28 10.94
C PHE A 209 -2.17 12.86 10.80
N ILE A 210 -2.40 13.70 9.78
CA ILE A 210 -3.76 14.20 9.49
C ILE A 210 -4.72 13.04 9.23
N ILE A 211 -4.30 12.04 8.45
CA ILE A 211 -5.11 10.84 8.18
C ILE A 211 -5.37 10.06 9.48
N LEU A 212 -4.36 9.91 10.36
CA LEU A 212 -4.54 9.27 11.67
C LEU A 212 -5.56 10.02 12.54
N ILE A 213 -5.53 11.35 12.56
CA ILE A 213 -6.51 12.17 13.28
C ILE A 213 -7.91 11.95 12.71
N VAL A 214 -8.07 11.98 11.39
CA VAL A 214 -9.37 11.72 10.73
C VAL A 214 -9.89 10.31 11.07
N LEU A 215 -9.03 9.30 11.02
CA LEU A 215 -9.37 7.93 11.42
C LEU A 215 -9.78 7.87 12.89
N ALA A 216 -9.04 8.54 13.79
CA ALA A 216 -9.37 8.60 15.21
C ALA A 216 -10.72 9.27 15.46
N ILE A 217 -11.02 10.39 14.78
CA ILE A 217 -12.32 11.07 14.82
C ILE A 217 -13.44 10.12 14.37
N TYR A 218 -13.26 9.45 13.23
CA TYR A 218 -14.25 8.50 12.73
C TYR A 218 -14.54 7.38 13.74
N PHE A 219 -13.50 6.77 14.31
CA PHE A 219 -13.69 5.74 15.33
C PHE A 219 -14.28 6.28 16.64
N PHE A 220 -13.94 7.51 17.02
CA PHE A 220 -14.52 8.20 18.17
C PHE A 220 -16.02 8.38 17.99
N ILE A 221 -16.45 8.94 16.85
CA ILE A 221 -17.86 9.11 16.50
C ILE A 221 -18.58 7.76 16.58
N LYS A 222 -18.02 6.71 15.96
CA LYS A 222 -18.60 5.36 15.99
C LYS A 222 -18.79 4.83 17.42
N LYS A 223 -17.85 5.09 18.33
CA LYS A 223 -17.91 4.65 19.74
C LYS A 223 -18.82 5.52 20.61
N LEU A 224 -18.97 6.79 20.28
CA LEU A 224 -19.88 7.70 20.98
C LEU A 224 -21.32 7.16 20.90
N PHE A 225 -21.69 6.59 19.74
CA PHE A 225 -22.97 5.91 19.55
C PHE A 225 -23.07 4.53 20.21
N SER A 226 -21.95 3.91 20.65
CA SER A 226 -21.97 2.61 21.33
C SER A 226 -22.16 2.70 22.85
N ARG A 227 -22.42 3.90 23.41
CA ARG A 227 -22.76 4.16 24.83
C ARG A 227 -21.79 3.62 25.90
N ASN A 228 -20.53 3.34 25.55
CA ASN A 228 -19.53 2.87 26.51
C ASN A 228 -18.56 4.01 26.89
N ALA A 229 -18.77 4.63 28.05
CA ALA A 229 -18.06 5.83 28.49
C ALA A 229 -16.53 5.64 28.59
N VAL A 230 -16.06 4.50 29.10
CA VAL A 230 -14.63 4.16 29.20
C VAL A 230 -13.99 4.12 27.80
N SER A 231 -14.76 3.66 26.83
CA SER A 231 -14.32 3.55 25.44
C SER A 231 -14.19 4.92 24.75
N VAL A 232 -14.99 5.90 25.18
CA VAL A 232 -15.01 7.29 24.68
C VAL A 232 -13.85 8.08 25.30
N VAL A 233 -13.64 7.96 26.61
CA VAL A 233 -12.53 8.61 27.32
C VAL A 233 -11.17 8.13 26.81
N SER A 234 -11.00 6.81 26.62
CA SER A 234 -9.75 6.27 26.06
C SER A 234 -9.46 6.80 24.64
N MET A 235 -10.48 7.03 23.81
CA MET A 235 -10.29 7.59 22.47
C MET A 235 -9.96 9.09 22.50
N LEU A 236 -10.51 9.86 23.44
CA LEU A 236 -10.14 11.26 23.63
C LEU A 236 -8.67 11.40 24.03
N VAL A 237 -8.19 10.54 24.92
CA VAL A 237 -6.77 10.52 25.33
C VAL A 237 -5.88 10.20 24.12
N ILE A 238 -6.25 9.21 23.30
CA ILE A 238 -5.50 8.88 22.07
C ILE A 238 -5.49 10.07 21.10
N MET A 239 -6.62 10.75 20.90
CA MET A 239 -6.69 11.95 20.05
C MET A 239 -5.79 13.08 20.57
N LEU A 240 -5.78 13.32 21.88
CA LEU A 240 -4.91 14.33 22.51
C LEU A 240 -3.43 14.00 22.32
N ILE A 241 -3.04 12.75 22.53
CA ILE A 241 -1.65 12.29 22.32
C ILE A 241 -1.23 12.51 20.86
N LEU A 242 -2.09 12.13 19.90
CA LEU A 242 -1.82 12.34 18.47
C LEU A 242 -1.68 13.83 18.14
N LEU A 243 -2.56 14.69 18.67
CA LEU A 243 -2.47 16.14 18.49
C LEU A 243 -1.17 16.70 19.06
N CYS A 244 -0.82 16.38 20.31
CA CYS A 244 0.44 16.83 20.92
C CYS A 244 1.65 16.39 20.08
N PHE A 245 1.66 15.16 19.56
CA PHE A 245 2.74 14.65 18.72
C PHE A 245 2.83 15.37 17.37
N THR A 246 1.69 15.78 16.79
CA THR A 246 1.70 16.61 15.58
C THR A 246 2.27 17.99 15.82
N PHE A 247 1.87 18.66 16.91
CA PHE A 247 2.36 20.01 17.23
C PHE A 247 3.85 20.00 17.63
N TYR A 248 4.33 18.97 18.31
CA TYR A 248 5.74 18.85 18.68
C TYR A 248 6.67 18.68 17.47
N ASN A 249 6.25 17.98 16.41
CA ASN A 249 7.05 17.82 15.18
C ASN A 249 6.89 18.96 14.16
N ILE A 250 6.07 19.97 14.46
CA ILE A 250 5.88 21.15 13.59
C ILE A 250 6.83 22.29 14.00
N ASN A 251 7.32 22.30 15.24
CA ASN A 251 8.34 23.22 15.76
C ASN A 251 9.74 22.59 15.70
#